data_AF-A0A7J2LZP9-F1
#
_entry.id   AF-A0A7J2LZP9-F1
#
_cell.length_a   1.000
_cell.length_b   1.000
_cell.length_c   1.000
_cell.angle_alpha   90.00
_cell.angle_beta   90.00
_cell.angle_gamma   90.00
#
_symmetry.space_group_name_H-M   'P 1'
#
loop_
_entity.id
_entity.type
_entity.pdbx_description
1 polymer ?
#
loop_
_entity_poly.entity_id
_entity_poly.type
_entity_poly.pdbx_seq_one_letter_code
_entity_poly.pdbx_strand_id
1 'polypeptide(L)'
;MHEDRLHAVLDNVAEPVEEFVMTLDELRELVKKPRPTAYIGYEPSGPIHIGVLFTIEKLARLADLGFHSIALMADLHGFLNGKGPLELLKEVSLTYWSEVFKILGSEGIDIVLGTEYQLSEEYTLDLLTLSQKVTARRAWRAMSMIARETEHPTVGQHLYPIMQALDILYLECDLAMGGTDQRKIHALARELFSSRVELRHEKWVPVAVHFPLVPGLLPGGKMSSSIPKSHVAVHDPPDVIRKKMRAAFCPPPGDSQFDEEGKLINPILAMFKMVILPRVGKVTLPRARAVGGGEVTVSSFS
;
A
#
# COMPACT_ATOMS: atom_id res chain seq x y z
N MET A 1 14.71 -19.44 -6.84
CA MET A 1 14.82 -17.98 -7.12
C MET A 1 13.57 -17.41 -7.78
N HIS A 2 13.20 -17.78 -9.02
CA HIS A 2 12.01 -17.19 -9.67
C HIS A 2 10.68 -17.57 -8.99
N GLU A 3 10.54 -18.82 -8.54
CA GLU A 3 9.37 -19.24 -7.76
C GLU A 3 9.31 -18.51 -6.40
N ASP A 4 10.45 -18.31 -5.74
CA ASP A 4 10.52 -17.56 -4.48
C ASP A 4 10.11 -16.09 -4.67
N ARG A 5 10.53 -15.46 -5.79
CA ARG A 5 10.11 -14.11 -6.18
C ARG A 5 8.61 -14.05 -6.43
N LEU A 6 8.06 -14.99 -7.22
CA LEU A 6 6.63 -15.04 -7.49
C LEU A 6 5.82 -15.23 -6.21
N HIS A 7 6.24 -16.16 -5.35
CA HIS A 7 5.61 -16.39 -4.06
C HIS A 7 5.70 -15.16 -3.16
N ALA A 8 6.85 -14.47 -3.11
CA ALA A 8 7.01 -13.26 -2.31
C ALA A 8 6.10 -12.12 -2.80
N VAL A 9 5.91 -11.96 -4.10
CA VAL A 9 4.97 -10.96 -4.66
C VAL A 9 3.52 -11.33 -4.36
N LEU A 10 3.13 -12.60 -4.54
CA LEU A 10 1.76 -13.07 -4.37
C LEU A 10 1.33 -13.26 -2.91
N ASP A 11 2.27 -13.40 -2.00
CA ASP A 11 2.00 -13.48 -0.57
C ASP A 11 1.24 -12.22 -0.08
N ASN A 12 0.14 -12.43 0.65
CA ASN A 12 -0.80 -11.39 1.10
C ASN A 12 -1.50 -10.57 -0.01
N VAL A 13 -1.52 -11.02 -1.26
CA VAL A 13 -2.36 -10.41 -2.31
C VAL A 13 -3.84 -10.64 -2.00
N ALA A 14 -4.70 -9.68 -2.37
CA ALA A 14 -6.13 -9.82 -2.18
C ALA A 14 -6.71 -10.96 -3.05
N GLU A 15 -7.78 -11.58 -2.58
CA GLU A 15 -8.41 -12.73 -3.24
C GLU A 15 -9.72 -12.30 -3.92
N PRO A 16 -10.03 -12.85 -5.12
CA PRO A 16 -9.24 -13.80 -5.90
C PRO A 16 -8.02 -13.14 -6.58
N VAL A 17 -6.89 -13.84 -6.62
CA VAL A 17 -5.59 -13.28 -7.07
C VAL A 17 -5.67 -12.72 -8.49
N GLU A 18 -6.42 -13.37 -9.38
CA GLU A 18 -6.61 -12.98 -10.77
C GLU A 18 -7.28 -11.60 -10.93
N GLU A 19 -8.04 -11.15 -9.92
CA GLU A 19 -8.66 -9.82 -9.92
C GLU A 19 -7.69 -8.73 -9.46
N PHE A 20 -6.77 -9.08 -8.56
CA PHE A 20 -5.88 -8.16 -7.86
C PHE A 20 -4.45 -8.15 -8.40
N VAL A 21 -4.17 -8.94 -9.44
CA VAL A 21 -2.92 -8.91 -10.22
C VAL A 21 -3.20 -8.56 -11.68
N MET A 22 -2.56 -7.50 -12.19
CA MET A 22 -2.71 -7.01 -13.56
C MET A 22 -1.38 -7.12 -14.32
N THR A 23 -1.12 -8.15 -15.12
CA THR A 23 -1.79 -9.48 -15.13
C THR A 23 -0.88 -10.55 -14.53
N LEU A 24 -1.44 -11.71 -14.16
CA LEU A 24 -0.67 -12.80 -13.57
C LEU A 24 0.38 -13.37 -14.53
N ASP A 25 0.10 -13.39 -15.84
CA ASP A 25 1.05 -13.88 -16.84
C ASP A 25 2.23 -12.91 -17.04
N GLU A 26 1.95 -11.61 -17.09
CA GLU A 26 3.01 -10.59 -17.10
C GLU A 26 3.87 -10.66 -15.83
N LEU A 27 3.26 -10.93 -14.66
CA LEU A 27 4.02 -11.12 -13.42
C LEU A 27 4.95 -12.33 -13.50
N ARG A 28 4.49 -13.45 -14.07
CA ARG A 28 5.32 -14.66 -14.25
C ARG A 28 6.53 -14.42 -15.14
N GLU A 29 6.41 -13.56 -16.15
CA GLU A 29 7.56 -13.15 -16.95
C GLU A 29 8.43 -12.14 -16.22
N LEU A 30 7.83 -11.19 -15.51
CA LEU A 30 8.56 -10.14 -14.79
C LEU A 30 9.53 -10.68 -13.75
N VAL A 31 9.13 -11.72 -12.98
CA VAL A 31 10.01 -12.31 -11.95
C VAL A 31 11.27 -12.98 -12.52
N LYS A 32 11.31 -13.19 -13.84
CA LYS A 32 12.48 -13.71 -14.57
C LYS A 32 13.47 -12.62 -14.96
N LYS A 33 13.06 -11.33 -14.98
CA LYS A 33 13.97 -10.20 -15.22
C LYS A 33 15.11 -10.25 -14.19
N PRO A 34 16.37 -9.95 -14.56
CA PRO A 34 17.50 -10.05 -13.62
C PRO A 34 17.31 -9.21 -12.35
N ARG A 35 16.93 -7.93 -12.54
CA ARG A 35 16.67 -6.95 -11.49
C ARG A 35 15.41 -6.13 -11.81
N PRO A 36 14.21 -6.66 -11.55
CA PRO A 36 12.95 -5.93 -11.75
C PRO A 36 12.80 -4.83 -10.69
N THR A 37 12.23 -3.69 -11.08
CA THR A 37 11.94 -2.58 -10.17
C THR A 37 10.53 -2.70 -9.61
N ALA A 38 10.39 -2.64 -8.30
CA ALA A 38 9.11 -2.66 -7.61
C ALA A 38 8.96 -1.43 -6.74
N TYR A 39 7.78 -0.80 -6.74
CA TYR A 39 7.55 0.41 -5.95
C TYR A 39 6.24 0.36 -5.15
N ILE A 40 6.24 1.05 -4.01
CA ILE A 40 5.04 1.47 -3.28
C ILE A 40 5.16 2.95 -2.94
N GLY A 41 4.09 3.72 -3.16
CA GLY A 41 3.98 5.11 -2.76
C GLY A 41 3.31 5.29 -1.40
N TYR A 42 3.83 6.23 -0.60
CA TYR A 42 3.35 6.54 0.74
C TYR A 42 3.11 8.04 0.91
N GLU A 43 1.88 8.44 1.26
CA GLU A 43 1.62 9.82 1.71
C GLU A 43 2.11 9.97 3.18
N PRO A 44 3.13 10.81 3.45
CA PRO A 44 3.80 10.89 4.75
C PRO A 44 2.99 11.74 5.76
N SER A 45 1.73 11.37 6.02
CA SER A 45 0.77 12.19 6.76
C SER A 45 0.55 11.82 8.24
N GLY A 46 1.55 11.23 8.89
CA GLY A 46 1.48 10.87 10.31
C GLY A 46 2.26 9.60 10.67
N PRO A 47 1.97 9.01 11.85
CA PRO A 47 2.60 7.77 12.30
C PRO A 47 2.45 6.62 11.29
N ILE A 48 3.54 5.87 11.10
CA ILE A 48 3.52 4.59 10.41
C ILE A 48 2.79 3.60 11.33
N HIS A 49 1.78 2.94 10.77
CA HIS A 49 0.98 1.97 11.49
C HIS A 49 1.18 0.55 10.94
N ILE A 50 0.65 -0.44 11.65
CA ILE A 50 0.81 -1.85 11.30
C ILE A 50 0.33 -2.21 9.88
N GLY A 51 -0.71 -1.53 9.38
CA GLY A 51 -1.14 -1.63 7.98
C GLY A 51 -0.14 -1.08 6.94
N VAL A 52 0.79 -0.21 7.32
CA VAL A 52 1.90 0.23 6.46
C VAL A 52 3.09 -0.71 6.65
N LEU A 53 3.36 -1.15 7.88
CA LEU A 53 4.47 -2.03 8.24
C LEU A 53 4.60 -3.24 7.31
N PHE A 54 3.50 -3.95 7.02
CA PHE A 54 3.55 -5.14 6.17
C PHE A 54 4.03 -4.83 4.74
N THR A 55 3.73 -3.64 4.21
CA THR A 55 4.18 -3.22 2.87
C THR A 55 5.66 -2.86 2.86
N ILE A 56 6.20 -2.34 3.96
CA ILE A 56 7.63 -2.08 4.13
C ILE A 56 8.38 -3.43 4.17
N GLU A 57 7.89 -4.38 4.96
CA GLU A 57 8.46 -5.73 5.03
C GLU A 57 8.39 -6.45 3.67
N LYS A 58 7.33 -6.23 2.89
CA LYS A 58 7.21 -6.75 1.53
C LYS A 58 8.30 -6.19 0.63
N LEU A 59 8.52 -4.87 0.63
CA LEU A 59 9.60 -4.26 -0.15
C LEU A 59 10.98 -4.78 0.27
N ALA A 60 11.24 -4.88 1.59
CA ALA A 60 12.50 -5.43 2.09
C ALA A 60 12.73 -6.88 1.59
N ARG A 61 11.70 -7.74 1.68
CA ARG A 61 11.76 -9.12 1.19
C ARG A 61 12.00 -9.19 -0.33
N LEU A 62 11.42 -8.28 -1.10
CA LEU A 62 11.65 -8.23 -2.55
C LEU A 62 13.08 -7.78 -2.87
N ALA A 63 13.62 -6.82 -2.11
CA ALA A 63 15.02 -6.40 -2.23
C ALA A 63 15.98 -7.57 -1.93
N ASP A 64 15.73 -8.36 -0.88
CA ASP A 64 16.50 -9.57 -0.56
C ASP A 64 16.47 -10.61 -1.70
N LEU A 65 15.39 -10.62 -2.48
CA LEU A 65 15.22 -11.48 -3.65
C LEU A 65 15.75 -10.85 -4.94
N GLY A 66 16.42 -9.71 -4.87
CA GLY A 66 17.10 -9.05 -5.98
C GLY A 66 16.22 -8.13 -6.83
N PHE A 67 15.06 -7.69 -6.31
CA PHE A 67 14.35 -6.55 -6.90
C PHE A 67 15.11 -5.25 -6.59
N HIS A 68 14.96 -4.25 -7.45
CA HIS A 68 15.18 -2.87 -7.07
C HIS A 68 13.90 -2.35 -6.40
N SER A 69 13.88 -2.28 -5.07
CA SER A 69 12.69 -1.90 -4.32
C SER A 69 12.72 -0.43 -3.95
N ILE A 70 11.67 0.30 -4.32
CA ILE A 70 11.55 1.75 -4.11
C ILE A 70 10.37 2.04 -3.19
N ALA A 71 10.60 2.86 -2.17
CA ALA A 71 9.57 3.50 -1.37
C ALA A 71 9.49 4.97 -1.73
N LEU A 72 8.43 5.36 -2.46
CA LEU A 72 8.19 6.76 -2.81
C LEU A 72 7.53 7.48 -1.63
N MET A 73 8.25 8.42 -1.03
CA MET A 73 7.69 9.40 -0.10
C MET A 73 6.93 10.46 -0.90
N ALA A 74 5.63 10.25 -1.04
CA ALA A 74 4.75 11.01 -1.92
C ALA A 74 4.27 12.30 -1.21
N ASP A 75 5.21 13.18 -0.89
CA ASP A 75 5.01 14.46 -0.22
C ASP A 75 4.12 15.42 -1.03
N LEU A 76 4.36 15.55 -2.34
CA LEU A 76 3.54 16.38 -3.22
C LEU A 76 2.12 15.82 -3.38
N HIS A 77 1.99 14.49 -3.43
CA HIS A 77 0.71 13.79 -3.44
C HIS A 77 -0.07 14.05 -2.15
N GLY A 78 0.57 13.93 -0.99
CA GLY A 78 -0.02 14.28 0.30
C GLY A 78 -0.46 15.74 0.36
N PHE A 79 0.31 16.67 -0.22
CA PHE A 79 -0.06 18.07 -0.33
C PHE A 79 -1.34 18.26 -1.17
N LEU A 80 -1.40 17.63 -2.36
CA LEU A 80 -2.58 17.69 -3.24
C LEU A 80 -3.82 17.02 -2.63
N ASN A 81 -3.64 16.02 -1.77
CA ASN A 81 -4.71 15.34 -1.05
C ASN A 81 -5.03 16.02 0.31
N GLY A 82 -4.50 17.22 0.54
CA GLY A 82 -4.80 18.06 1.69
C GLY A 82 -4.33 17.47 3.03
N LYS A 83 -3.27 16.66 3.04
CA LYS A 83 -2.72 16.03 4.27
C LYS A 83 -1.98 17.00 5.17
N GLY A 84 -1.42 18.07 4.61
CA GLY A 84 -0.71 19.12 5.35
C GLY A 84 0.06 20.04 4.40
N PRO A 85 0.73 21.07 4.94
CA PRO A 85 1.66 21.91 4.17
C PRO A 85 2.79 21.08 3.58
N LEU A 86 3.24 21.40 2.37
CA LEU A 86 4.27 20.65 1.65
C LEU A 86 5.58 20.53 2.46
N GLU A 87 6.05 21.62 3.06
CA GLU A 87 7.30 21.60 3.84
C GLU A 87 7.22 20.68 5.06
N LEU A 88 6.06 20.59 5.71
CA LEU A 88 5.85 19.63 6.81
C LEU A 88 5.89 18.19 6.28
N LEU A 89 5.28 17.91 5.13
CA LEU A 89 5.26 16.57 4.54
C LEU A 89 6.67 16.14 4.09
N LYS A 90 7.48 17.06 3.56
CA LYS A 90 8.90 16.84 3.28
C LYS A 90 9.69 16.53 4.55
N GLU A 91 9.53 17.36 5.58
CA GLU A 91 10.21 17.17 6.86
C GLU A 91 9.87 15.81 7.48
N VAL A 92 8.59 15.45 7.52
CA VAL A 92 8.12 14.16 8.06
C VAL A 92 8.63 12.98 7.25
N SER A 93 8.75 13.12 5.92
CA SER A 93 9.37 12.10 5.04
C SER A 93 10.83 11.84 5.41
N LEU A 94 11.60 12.92 5.52
CA LEU A 94 13.06 12.86 5.70
C LEU A 94 13.48 12.54 7.14
N THR A 95 12.66 12.89 8.13
CA THR A 95 12.99 12.70 9.55
C THR A 95 12.34 11.46 10.15
N TYR A 96 11.02 11.36 10.12
CA TYR A 96 10.31 10.27 10.80
C TYR A 96 10.21 9.01 9.93
N TRP A 97 9.71 9.15 8.70
CA TRP A 97 9.49 8.00 7.81
C TRP A 97 10.82 7.34 7.43
N SER A 98 11.79 8.11 6.98
CA SER A 98 13.11 7.59 6.60
C SER A 98 13.80 6.83 7.74
N GLU A 99 13.73 7.33 8.97
CA GLU A 99 14.32 6.64 10.13
C GLU A 99 13.57 5.35 10.50
N VAL A 100 12.23 5.36 10.43
CA VAL A 100 11.46 4.13 10.65
C VAL A 100 11.76 3.07 9.59
N PHE A 101 11.89 3.46 8.33
CA PHE A 101 12.30 2.53 7.26
C PHE A 101 13.68 1.92 7.58
N LYS A 102 14.67 2.74 7.96
CA LYS A 102 16.01 2.26 8.35
C LYS A 102 15.94 1.23 9.48
N ILE A 103 15.19 1.52 10.55
CA ILE A 103 15.04 0.63 11.70
C ILE A 103 14.37 -0.70 11.32
N LEU A 104 13.44 -0.67 10.37
CA LEU A 104 12.72 -1.85 9.89
C LEU A 104 13.49 -2.68 8.86
N GLY A 105 14.76 -2.35 8.58
CA GLY A 105 15.62 -3.13 7.69
C GLY A 105 15.59 -2.66 6.23
N SER A 106 15.50 -1.35 5.99
CA SER A 106 15.48 -0.78 4.62
C SER A 106 16.82 -0.80 3.87
N GLU A 107 17.82 -1.60 4.27
CA GLU A 107 19.14 -1.59 3.59
C GLU A 107 19.02 -1.92 2.08
N GLY A 108 17.98 -2.64 1.67
CA GLY A 108 17.67 -2.92 0.26
C GLY A 108 16.59 -2.05 -0.38
N ILE A 109 16.00 -1.10 0.35
CA ILE A 109 14.92 -0.24 -0.15
C ILE A 109 15.48 1.16 -0.44
N ASP A 110 15.33 1.61 -1.69
CA ASP A 110 15.61 2.97 -2.07
C ASP A 110 14.46 3.89 -1.67
N ILE A 111 14.76 4.98 -0.96
CA ILE A 111 13.75 5.93 -0.47
C ILE A 111 13.85 7.18 -1.33
N VAL A 112 12.82 7.45 -2.12
CA VAL A 112 12.76 8.59 -3.06
C VAL A 112 11.74 9.59 -2.57
N LEU A 113 12.08 10.88 -2.56
CA LEU A 113 11.13 11.93 -2.23
C LEU A 113 10.46 12.43 -3.51
N GLY A 114 9.12 12.47 -3.56
CA GLY A 114 8.39 12.82 -4.78
C GLY A 114 8.78 14.15 -5.38
N THR A 115 8.99 15.18 -4.54
CA THR A 115 9.45 16.49 -5.01
C THR A 115 10.87 16.53 -5.60
N GLU A 116 11.66 15.44 -5.55
CA GLU A 116 12.97 15.36 -6.21
C GLU A 116 12.86 15.38 -7.74
N TYR A 117 11.77 14.84 -8.31
CA TYR A 117 11.59 14.76 -9.77
C TYR A 117 10.24 15.26 -10.28
N GLN A 118 9.17 15.22 -9.47
CA GLN A 118 7.79 15.51 -9.91
C GLN A 118 7.55 16.98 -10.33
N LEU A 119 8.53 17.87 -10.11
CA LEU A 119 8.50 19.27 -10.52
C LEU A 119 9.49 19.58 -11.66
N SER A 120 10.21 18.57 -12.16
CA SER A 120 11.08 18.74 -13.33
C SER A 120 10.29 19.15 -14.56
N GLU A 121 10.96 19.80 -15.52
CA GLU A 121 10.34 20.21 -16.78
C GLU A 121 9.76 19.02 -17.53
N GLU A 122 10.53 17.91 -17.62
CA GLU A 122 10.12 16.70 -18.33
C GLU A 122 8.84 16.10 -17.74
N TYR A 123 8.84 15.86 -16.42
CA TYR A 123 7.68 15.32 -15.70
C TYR A 123 6.46 16.23 -15.84
N THR A 124 6.65 17.53 -15.66
CA THR A 124 5.57 18.52 -15.74
C THR A 124 4.95 18.53 -17.14
N LEU A 125 5.77 18.49 -18.19
CA LEU A 125 5.26 18.49 -19.55
C LEU A 125 4.55 17.17 -19.90
N ASP A 126 5.00 16.03 -19.38
CA ASP A 126 4.30 14.75 -19.55
C ASP A 126 2.98 14.70 -18.77
N LEU A 127 2.93 15.30 -17.57
CA LEU A 127 1.70 15.50 -16.81
C LEU A 127 0.69 16.34 -17.60
N LEU A 128 1.16 17.42 -18.24
CA LEU A 128 0.32 18.26 -19.11
C LEU A 128 -0.10 17.52 -20.40
N THR A 129 0.74 16.65 -20.95
CA THR A 129 0.35 15.80 -22.08
C THR A 129 -0.76 14.83 -21.69
N LEU A 130 -0.62 14.13 -20.56
CA LEU A 130 -1.62 13.17 -20.10
C LEU A 130 -2.92 13.83 -19.62
N SER A 131 -2.85 15.04 -19.05
CA SER A 131 -4.05 15.76 -18.62
C SER A 131 -4.96 16.16 -19.79
N GLN A 132 -4.43 16.26 -21.01
CA GLN A 132 -5.23 16.44 -22.23
C GLN A 132 -5.94 15.16 -22.69
N LYS A 133 -5.57 13.99 -22.16
CA LYS A 133 -6.14 12.68 -22.51
C LYS A 133 -7.09 12.14 -21.46
N VAL A 134 -6.91 12.54 -20.20
CA VAL A 134 -7.73 12.09 -19.07
C VAL A 134 -8.84 13.10 -18.79
N THR A 135 -10.10 12.69 -18.99
CA THR A 135 -11.23 13.54 -18.57
C THR A 135 -11.26 13.71 -17.06
N ALA A 136 -11.73 14.86 -16.57
CA ALA A 136 -11.89 15.12 -15.13
C ALA A 136 -12.70 14.00 -14.43
N ARG A 137 -13.79 13.52 -15.06
CA ARG A 137 -14.59 12.41 -14.55
C ARG A 137 -13.77 11.12 -14.41
N ARG A 138 -12.89 10.81 -15.37
CA ARG A 138 -12.05 9.61 -15.33
C ARG A 138 -11.01 9.72 -14.21
N ALA A 139 -10.34 10.86 -14.09
CA ALA A 139 -9.42 11.14 -13.00
C ALA A 139 -10.09 10.99 -11.63
N TRP A 140 -11.25 11.62 -11.43
CA TRP A 140 -11.99 11.53 -10.17
C TRP A 140 -12.41 10.10 -9.83
N ARG A 141 -12.91 9.34 -10.82
CA ARG A 141 -13.26 7.93 -10.62
C ARG A 141 -12.06 7.09 -10.18
N ALA A 142 -10.85 7.41 -10.65
CA ALA A 142 -9.62 6.74 -10.22
C ALA A 142 -9.24 7.11 -8.77
N MET A 143 -9.47 8.36 -8.37
CA MET A 143 -9.12 8.87 -7.04
C MET A 143 -10.14 8.56 -5.93
N SER A 144 -11.35 8.10 -6.29
CA SER A 144 -12.50 8.04 -5.37
C SER A 144 -12.31 7.24 -4.08
N MET A 145 -11.36 6.30 -4.02
CA MET A 145 -11.11 5.44 -2.85
C MET A 145 -10.00 5.96 -1.94
N ILE A 146 -9.28 6.99 -2.38
CA ILE A 146 -8.04 7.52 -1.77
C ILE A 146 -8.22 8.99 -1.38
N ALA A 147 -9.12 9.71 -2.06
CA ALA A 147 -9.41 11.11 -1.82
C ALA A 147 -9.79 11.38 -0.36
N ARG A 148 -9.17 12.40 0.24
CA ARG A 148 -9.55 12.89 1.57
C ARG A 148 -10.87 13.65 1.56
N GLU A 149 -11.07 14.51 0.55
CA GLU A 149 -12.29 15.24 0.28
C GLU A 149 -13.02 14.61 -0.89
N THR A 150 -14.28 14.21 -0.71
CA THR A 150 -15.08 13.47 -1.70
C THR A 150 -16.30 14.23 -2.20
N GLU A 151 -16.80 15.20 -1.43
CA GLU A 151 -17.98 15.98 -1.78
C GLU A 151 -17.62 17.10 -2.78
N HIS A 152 -16.49 17.76 -2.57
CA HIS A 152 -16.02 18.87 -3.39
C HIS A 152 -14.56 18.68 -3.82
N PRO A 153 -14.28 17.73 -4.75
CA PRO A 153 -12.92 17.42 -5.13
C PRO A 153 -12.22 18.59 -5.81
N THR A 154 -11.03 18.91 -5.34
CA THR A 154 -10.20 20.00 -5.89
C THR A 154 -9.54 19.59 -7.21
N VAL A 155 -9.08 20.57 -7.99
CA VAL A 155 -8.28 20.30 -9.22
C VAL A 155 -7.03 19.49 -8.90
N GLY A 156 -6.37 19.74 -7.75
CA GLY A 156 -5.22 18.96 -7.31
C GLY A 156 -5.52 17.47 -7.17
N GLN A 157 -6.68 17.12 -6.62
CA GLN A 157 -7.12 15.72 -6.51
C GLN A 157 -7.45 15.07 -7.88
N HIS A 158 -7.67 15.87 -8.92
CA HIS A 158 -7.81 15.37 -10.29
C HIS A 158 -6.46 15.17 -10.99
N LEU A 159 -5.44 15.94 -10.63
CA LEU A 159 -4.07 15.75 -11.14
C LEU A 159 -3.38 14.55 -10.47
N TYR A 160 -3.66 14.32 -9.19
CA TYR A 160 -3.10 13.24 -8.38
C TYR A 160 -3.02 11.88 -9.10
N PRO A 161 -4.12 11.30 -9.65
CA PRO A 161 -4.05 9.97 -10.28
C PRO A 161 -3.23 9.95 -11.58
N ILE A 162 -3.05 11.09 -12.24
CA ILE A 162 -2.20 11.21 -13.43
C ILE A 162 -0.73 11.27 -13.00
N MET A 163 -0.44 12.00 -11.92
CA MET A 163 0.90 12.04 -11.31
C MET A 163 1.33 10.66 -10.83
N GLN A 164 0.49 9.95 -10.09
CA GLN A 164 0.82 8.60 -9.64
C GLN A 164 0.99 7.61 -10.81
N ALA A 165 0.28 7.81 -11.93
CA ALA A 165 0.56 7.03 -13.13
C ALA A 165 1.97 7.32 -13.67
N LEU A 166 2.36 8.59 -13.78
CA LEU A 166 3.68 9.00 -14.25
C LEU A 166 4.81 8.55 -13.33
N ASP A 167 4.59 8.53 -12.02
CA ASP A 167 5.57 8.01 -11.06
C ASP A 167 6.03 6.59 -11.43
N ILE A 168 5.14 5.76 -11.97
CA ILE A 168 5.50 4.40 -12.39
C ILE A 168 6.55 4.42 -13.52
N LEU A 169 6.49 5.39 -14.44
CA LEU A 169 7.49 5.54 -15.50
C LEU A 169 8.77 6.21 -14.98
N TYR A 170 8.65 7.32 -14.25
CA TYR A 170 9.80 8.10 -13.80
C TYR A 170 10.61 7.39 -12.71
N LEU A 171 10.03 6.42 -12.01
CA LEU A 171 10.75 5.51 -11.11
C LEU A 171 11.24 4.23 -11.80
N GLU A 172 11.10 4.12 -13.13
CA GLU A 172 11.45 2.93 -13.91
C GLU A 172 10.84 1.64 -13.34
N CYS A 173 9.60 1.74 -12.84
CA CYS A 173 8.95 0.67 -12.11
C CYS A 173 8.31 -0.36 -13.04
N ASP A 174 8.70 -1.63 -12.88
CA ASP A 174 8.08 -2.76 -13.56
C ASP A 174 6.87 -3.32 -12.78
N LEU A 175 6.91 -3.25 -11.44
CA LEU A 175 5.92 -3.81 -10.52
C LEU A 175 5.37 -2.74 -9.57
N ALA A 176 4.21 -2.17 -9.93
CA ALA A 176 3.48 -1.23 -9.09
C ALA A 176 2.66 -1.98 -8.02
N MET A 177 2.92 -1.71 -6.75
CA MET A 177 2.23 -2.37 -5.64
C MET A 177 1.46 -1.36 -4.79
N GLY A 178 0.32 -1.78 -4.25
CA GLY A 178 -0.48 -0.92 -3.38
C GLY A 178 -1.65 -1.63 -2.74
N GLY A 179 -2.45 -0.90 -1.95
CA GLY A 179 -3.72 -1.42 -1.44
C GLY A 179 -4.77 -1.59 -2.56
N THR A 180 -5.85 -2.33 -2.30
CA THR A 180 -6.96 -2.46 -3.27
C THR A 180 -7.62 -1.12 -3.63
N ASP A 181 -7.43 -0.07 -2.84
CA ASP A 181 -7.85 1.29 -3.18
C ASP A 181 -7.02 1.96 -4.29
N GLN A 182 -5.78 1.52 -4.52
CA GLN A 182 -4.90 1.99 -5.61
C GLN A 182 -5.25 1.41 -6.98
N ARG A 183 -6.07 0.34 -7.01
CA ARG A 183 -6.37 -0.45 -8.22
C ARG A 183 -6.88 0.37 -9.39
N LYS A 184 -7.71 1.38 -9.14
CA LYS A 184 -8.27 2.21 -10.22
C LYS A 184 -7.22 3.14 -10.84
N ILE A 185 -6.24 3.59 -10.05
CA ILE A 185 -5.12 4.41 -10.54
C ILE A 185 -4.15 3.54 -11.34
N HIS A 186 -3.79 2.36 -10.86
CA HIS A 186 -2.96 1.42 -11.63
C HIS A 186 -3.63 1.01 -12.95
N ALA A 187 -4.95 0.79 -12.95
CA ALA A 187 -5.71 0.53 -14.17
C ALA A 187 -5.68 1.74 -15.13
N LEU A 188 -5.76 2.97 -14.60
CA LEU A 188 -5.60 4.19 -15.41
C LEU A 188 -4.20 4.28 -16.00
N ALA A 189 -3.15 3.99 -15.23
CA ALA A 189 -1.76 4.01 -15.71
C ALA A 189 -1.58 3.03 -16.89
N ARG A 190 -2.05 1.78 -16.73
CA ARG A 190 -1.99 0.77 -17.79
C ARG A 190 -2.77 1.18 -19.05
N GLU A 191 -3.95 1.80 -18.91
CA GLU A 191 -4.75 2.35 -20.02
C GLU A 191 -3.98 3.44 -20.78
N LEU A 192 -3.40 4.40 -20.05
CA LEU A 192 -2.63 5.48 -20.63
C LEU A 192 -1.38 4.96 -21.35
N PHE A 193 -0.68 4.00 -20.76
CA PHE A 193 0.57 3.49 -21.30
C PHE A 193 0.40 2.50 -22.45
N SER A 194 -0.78 1.89 -22.56
CA SER A 194 -1.18 1.11 -23.74
C SER A 194 -1.64 1.99 -24.92
N SER A 195 -1.92 3.27 -24.69
CA SER A 195 -2.39 4.19 -25.73
C SER A 195 -1.24 4.66 -26.64
N ARG A 196 -1.56 5.35 -27.74
CA ARG A 196 -0.57 5.97 -28.64
C ARG A 196 -0.07 7.34 -28.18
N VAL A 197 -0.28 7.71 -26.91
CA VAL A 197 0.25 8.97 -26.38
C VAL A 197 1.77 8.95 -26.39
N GLU A 198 2.38 10.01 -26.91
CA GLU A 198 3.82 10.23 -26.87
C GLU A 198 4.16 11.01 -25.62
N LEU A 199 5.11 10.49 -24.85
CA LEU A 199 5.68 11.12 -23.66
C LEU A 199 7.17 11.37 -23.91
N ARG A 200 7.77 12.23 -23.11
CA ARG A 200 9.21 12.48 -23.15
C ARG A 200 9.96 11.30 -22.55
N HIS A 201 9.45 10.77 -21.44
CA HIS A 201 9.98 9.56 -20.84
C HIS A 201 9.59 8.30 -21.63
N GLU A 202 10.46 7.29 -21.62
CA GLU A 202 10.14 5.97 -22.15
C GLU A 202 8.91 5.39 -21.45
N LYS A 203 8.09 4.67 -22.22
CA LYS A 203 6.77 4.20 -21.79
C LYS A 203 6.65 2.70 -21.97
N TRP A 204 6.28 2.01 -20.89
CA TRP A 204 5.89 0.60 -20.86
C TRP A 204 4.64 0.41 -20.01
N VAL A 205 4.06 -0.78 -20.07
CA VAL A 205 2.90 -1.15 -19.25
C VAL A 205 3.38 -1.90 -18.01
N PRO A 206 3.20 -1.37 -16.80
CA PRO A 206 3.68 -2.00 -15.56
C PRO A 206 2.75 -3.13 -15.12
N VAL A 207 3.31 -4.15 -14.48
CA VAL A 207 2.52 -5.11 -13.70
C VAL A 207 2.00 -4.40 -12.45
N ALA A 208 0.74 -4.64 -12.07
CA ALA A 208 0.18 -4.08 -10.84
C ALA A 208 -0.35 -5.16 -9.89
N VAL A 209 0.00 -5.08 -8.60
CA VAL A 209 -0.40 -6.04 -7.57
C VAL A 209 -1.04 -5.31 -6.39
N HIS A 210 -2.14 -5.86 -5.87
CA HIS A 210 -2.94 -5.19 -4.84
C HIS A 210 -3.15 -6.04 -3.60
N PHE A 211 -2.86 -5.46 -2.44
CA PHE A 211 -3.03 -6.09 -1.13
C PHE A 211 -4.37 -5.69 -0.50
N PRO A 212 -5.00 -6.56 0.30
CA PRO A 212 -6.22 -6.22 1.01
C PRO A 212 -5.92 -5.10 2.01
N LEU A 213 -6.91 -4.27 2.28
CA LEU A 213 -6.77 -3.19 3.25
C LEU A 213 -6.96 -3.75 4.66
N VAL A 214 -6.00 -3.48 5.54
CA VAL A 214 -6.11 -3.87 6.96
C VAL A 214 -7.25 -3.04 7.60
N PRO A 215 -8.30 -3.70 8.15
CA PRO A 215 -9.37 -3.02 8.85
C PRO A 215 -8.83 -2.22 10.04
N GLY A 216 -9.45 -1.06 10.29
CA GLY A 216 -9.18 -0.25 11.47
C GLY A 216 -9.65 -0.93 12.74
N LEU A 217 -9.07 -0.56 13.89
CA LEU A 217 -9.48 -1.09 15.19
C LEU A 217 -10.92 -0.71 15.58
N LEU A 218 -11.51 0.27 14.90
CA LEU A 218 -12.89 0.68 15.09
C LEU A 218 -13.79 0.00 14.04
N PRO A 219 -15.08 -0.26 14.35
CA PRO A 219 -16.01 -0.87 13.39
C PRO A 219 -16.12 -0.07 12.09
N GLY A 220 -16.17 -0.77 10.95
CA GLY A 220 -16.51 -0.19 9.64
C GLY A 220 -15.47 0.76 9.01
N GLY A 221 -14.27 0.88 9.60
CA GLY A 221 -13.21 1.78 9.10
C GLY A 221 -11.96 1.06 8.60
N LYS A 222 -11.14 1.76 7.82
CA LYS A 222 -9.74 1.38 7.53
C LYS A 222 -8.82 1.90 8.64
N MET A 223 -7.62 1.35 8.78
CA MET A 223 -6.58 2.01 9.58
C MET A 223 -6.25 3.38 8.97
N SER A 224 -6.23 4.42 9.80
CA SER A 224 -5.86 5.77 9.37
C SER A 224 -4.97 6.45 10.40
N SER A 225 -3.85 6.99 9.95
CA SER A 225 -2.97 7.84 10.78
C SER A 225 -3.69 9.07 11.33
N SER A 226 -4.74 9.57 10.65
CA SER A 226 -5.54 10.71 11.12
C SER A 226 -6.50 10.38 12.26
N ILE A 227 -6.77 9.09 12.52
CA ILE A 227 -7.66 8.64 13.60
C ILE A 227 -6.83 7.77 14.56
N PRO A 228 -6.24 8.34 15.63
CA PRO A 228 -5.28 7.64 16.50
C PRO A 228 -5.81 6.36 17.15
N LYS A 229 -7.13 6.27 17.37
CA LYS A 229 -7.79 5.07 17.93
C LYS A 229 -8.03 3.96 16.89
N SER A 230 -7.87 4.25 15.60
CA SER A 230 -8.14 3.30 14.51
C SER A 230 -6.96 2.40 14.16
N HIS A 231 -5.76 2.64 14.71
CA HIS A 231 -4.55 1.95 14.31
C HIS A 231 -3.58 1.72 15.48
N VAL A 232 -2.67 0.77 15.30
CA VAL A 232 -1.48 0.59 16.14
C VAL A 232 -0.29 1.18 15.41
N ALA A 233 0.33 2.21 16.00
CA ALA A 233 1.53 2.82 15.47
C ALA A 233 2.76 1.96 15.80
N VAL A 234 3.78 1.97 14.94
CA VAL A 234 5.00 1.17 15.14
C VAL A 234 5.79 1.59 16.38
N HIS A 235 5.56 2.80 16.90
CA HIS A 235 6.17 3.35 18.10
C HIS A 235 5.21 3.44 19.29
N ASP A 236 4.01 2.85 19.21
CA ASP A 236 3.12 2.79 20.38
C ASP A 236 3.78 1.97 21.50
N PRO A 237 3.81 2.47 22.76
CA PRO A 237 4.36 1.70 23.86
C PRO A 237 3.45 0.51 24.24
N PRO A 238 3.97 -0.54 24.90
CA PRO A 238 3.23 -1.77 25.15
C PRO A 238 1.90 -1.60 25.90
N ASP A 239 1.80 -0.63 26.80
CA ASP A 239 0.57 -0.32 27.53
C ASP A 239 -0.50 0.33 26.62
N VAL A 240 -0.10 1.21 25.70
CA VAL A 240 -0.97 1.79 24.67
C VAL A 240 -1.46 0.73 23.71
N ILE A 241 -0.57 -0.17 23.25
CA ILE A 241 -0.96 -1.32 22.41
C ILE A 241 -2.02 -2.16 23.14
N ARG A 242 -1.76 -2.55 24.40
CA ARG A 242 -2.73 -3.32 25.21
C ARG A 242 -4.08 -2.61 25.34
N LYS A 243 -4.08 -1.30 25.57
CA LYS A 243 -5.31 -0.50 25.67
C LYS A 243 -6.08 -0.47 24.36
N LYS A 244 -5.38 -0.26 23.23
CA LYS A 244 -5.97 -0.26 21.87
C LYS A 244 -6.54 -1.63 21.52
N MET A 245 -5.80 -2.71 21.76
CA MET A 245 -6.27 -4.08 21.49
C MET A 245 -7.49 -4.48 22.32
N ARG A 246 -7.56 -4.07 23.59
CA ARG A 246 -8.75 -4.32 24.43
C ARG A 246 -10.01 -3.58 23.98
N ALA A 247 -9.84 -2.43 23.33
CA ALA A 247 -10.94 -1.61 22.84
C ALA A 247 -11.30 -1.89 21.37
N ALA A 248 -10.52 -2.73 20.68
CA ALA A 248 -10.70 -3.00 19.28
C ALA A 248 -11.99 -3.77 19.02
N PHE A 249 -12.60 -3.50 17.87
CA PHE A 249 -13.71 -4.27 17.35
C PHE A 249 -13.27 -5.73 17.14
N CYS A 250 -13.96 -6.67 17.79
CA CYS A 250 -13.73 -8.09 17.65
C CYS A 250 -15.09 -8.79 17.85
N PRO A 251 -15.90 -8.94 16.79
CA PRO A 251 -17.22 -9.52 16.90
C PRO A 251 -17.15 -11.01 17.28
N PRO A 252 -18.24 -11.62 17.79
CA PRO A 252 -18.25 -13.04 18.12
C PRO A 252 -17.89 -13.94 16.93
N PRO A 253 -17.33 -15.14 17.15
CA PRO A 253 -17.03 -16.08 16.05
C PRO A 253 -18.25 -16.38 15.16
N GLY A 254 -18.02 -16.61 13.86
CA GLY A 254 -19.07 -16.91 12.87
C GLY A 254 -19.10 -15.88 11.73
N ASP A 255 -20.27 -15.69 11.12
CA ASP A 255 -20.39 -14.85 9.92
C ASP A 255 -20.11 -13.37 10.17
N SER A 256 -20.26 -12.90 11.42
CA SER A 256 -19.99 -11.51 11.79
C SER A 256 -18.51 -11.08 11.67
N GLN A 257 -17.61 -12.00 11.32
CA GLN A 257 -16.22 -11.72 11.00
C GLN A 257 -16.05 -11.10 9.60
N PHE A 258 -17.05 -11.27 8.73
CA PHE A 258 -17.02 -10.87 7.33
C PHE A 258 -18.14 -9.88 7.01
N ASP A 259 -17.95 -9.06 5.99
CA ASP A 259 -19.04 -8.27 5.40
C ASP A 259 -19.85 -9.10 4.39
N GLU A 260 -20.87 -8.47 3.79
CA GLU A 260 -21.76 -9.10 2.80
C GLU A 260 -21.02 -9.59 1.54
N GLU A 261 -19.83 -9.05 1.27
CA GLU A 261 -18.96 -9.41 0.15
C GLU A 261 -17.95 -10.51 0.55
N GLY A 262 -18.02 -11.02 1.79
CA GLY A 262 -17.12 -12.05 2.30
C GLY A 262 -15.74 -11.55 2.71
N LYS A 263 -15.54 -10.22 2.80
CA LYS A 263 -14.26 -9.64 3.19
C LYS A 263 -14.12 -9.58 4.70
N LEU A 264 -12.94 -9.95 5.20
CA LEU A 264 -12.63 -9.95 6.62
C LEU A 264 -12.68 -8.54 7.21
N ILE A 265 -13.65 -8.29 8.09
CA ILE A 265 -13.84 -7.00 8.78
C ILE A 265 -13.33 -7.00 10.22
N ASN A 266 -12.97 -8.16 10.79
CA ASN A 266 -12.37 -8.21 12.12
C ASN A 266 -10.90 -7.75 12.07
N PRO A 267 -10.56 -6.58 12.66
CA PRO A 267 -9.20 -6.06 12.64
C PRO A 267 -8.19 -6.95 13.38
N ILE A 268 -8.60 -7.64 14.44
CA ILE A 268 -7.72 -8.54 15.20
C ILE A 268 -7.33 -9.74 14.35
N LEU A 269 -8.31 -10.39 13.69
CA LEU A 269 -8.03 -11.51 12.80
C LEU A 269 -7.25 -11.06 11.56
N ALA A 270 -7.54 -9.88 11.02
CA ALA A 270 -6.82 -9.36 9.86
C ALA A 270 -5.35 -9.07 10.19
N MET A 271 -5.06 -8.42 11.32
CA MET A 271 -3.68 -8.23 11.79
C MET A 271 -2.99 -9.58 12.04
N PHE A 272 -3.71 -10.55 12.60
CA PHE A 272 -3.18 -11.89 12.81
C PHE A 272 -2.82 -12.58 11.50
N LYS A 273 -3.72 -12.57 10.50
CA LYS A 273 -3.53 -13.15 9.16
C LYS A 273 -2.37 -12.48 8.42
N MET A 274 -2.38 -11.16 8.35
CA MET A 274 -1.55 -10.40 7.40
C MET A 274 -0.19 -10.00 7.96
N VAL A 275 -0.04 -9.93 9.29
CA VAL A 275 1.16 -9.36 9.92
C VAL A 275 1.79 -10.32 10.91
N ILE A 276 1.01 -10.81 11.88
CA ILE A 276 1.58 -11.62 12.97
C ILE A 276 2.00 -13.00 12.46
N LEU A 277 1.08 -13.75 11.83
CA LEU A 277 1.33 -15.12 11.43
C LEU A 277 2.46 -15.25 10.39
N PRO A 278 2.55 -14.40 9.33
CA PRO A 278 3.67 -14.45 8.39
C PRO A 278 5.03 -14.22 9.05
N ARG A 279 5.08 -13.45 10.14
CA ARG A 279 6.32 -13.10 10.83
C ARG A 279 6.78 -14.16 11.83
N VAL A 280 5.85 -14.76 12.57
CA VAL A 280 6.18 -15.72 13.63
C VAL A 280 6.05 -17.17 13.19
N GLY A 281 5.35 -17.44 12.09
CA GLY A 281 5.08 -18.76 11.51
C GLY A 281 4.13 -19.65 12.34
N LYS A 282 4.22 -19.59 13.67
CA LYS A 282 3.45 -20.40 14.61
C LYS A 282 3.19 -19.61 15.89
N VAL A 283 1.94 -19.56 16.33
CA VAL A 283 1.54 -18.92 17.58
C VAL A 283 0.83 -19.92 18.47
N THR A 284 1.22 -20.00 19.74
CA THR A 284 0.50 -20.78 20.75
C THR A 284 -0.28 -19.84 21.66
N LEU A 285 -1.60 -20.02 21.71
CA LEU A 285 -2.53 -19.17 22.43
C LEU A 285 -3.20 -19.96 23.57
N PRO A 286 -3.27 -19.39 24.79
CA PRO A 286 -4.06 -20.00 25.84
C PRO A 286 -5.55 -19.89 25.52
N ARG A 287 -6.28 -20.99 25.66
CA ARG A 287 -7.73 -21.02 25.50
C ARG A 287 -8.42 -20.72 26.83
N ALA A 288 -9.51 -19.96 26.77
CA ALA A 288 -10.34 -19.73 27.95
C ALA A 288 -10.87 -21.08 28.48
N ARG A 289 -10.94 -21.24 29.81
CA ARG A 289 -11.47 -22.45 30.45
C ARG A 289 -12.90 -22.79 29.96
N ALA A 290 -13.69 -21.75 29.65
CA ALA A 290 -15.05 -21.89 29.15
C ALA A 290 -15.17 -22.58 27.77
N VAL A 291 -14.08 -22.65 26.99
CA VAL A 291 -14.03 -23.31 25.67
C VAL A 291 -13.06 -24.51 25.66
N GLY A 292 -12.89 -25.15 26.81
CA GLY A 292 -12.09 -26.37 26.97
C GLY A 292 -10.68 -26.16 27.54
N GLY A 293 -10.24 -24.92 27.76
CA GLY A 293 -8.94 -24.62 28.38
C GLY A 293 -7.72 -25.16 27.60
N GLY A 294 -6.55 -25.13 28.23
CA GLY A 294 -5.29 -25.54 27.61
C GLY A 294 -4.75 -24.52 26.61
N GLU A 295 -3.97 -24.98 25.65
CA GLU A 295 -3.35 -24.15 24.61
C GLU A 295 -3.77 -24.63 23.22
N VAL A 296 -3.87 -23.70 22.27
CA VAL A 296 -4.02 -23.99 20.85
C VAL A 296 -2.84 -23.42 20.11
N THR A 297 -2.26 -24.23 19.22
CA THR A 297 -1.22 -23.75 18.33
C THR A 297 -1.77 -23.57 16.92
N VAL A 298 -1.56 -22.38 16.37
CA VAL A 298 -1.98 -21.98 15.02
C VAL A 298 -0.73 -21.75 14.18
N SER A 299 -0.64 -22.44 13.03
CA SER A 299 0.43 -22.29 12.03
C SER A 299 -0.08 -21.92 10.64
N SER A 300 -1.40 -21.86 10.46
CA SER A 300 -2.10 -21.41 9.25
C SER A 300 -3.30 -20.58 9.67
N PHE A 301 -3.72 -19.63 8.84
CA PHE A 301 -4.89 -18.80 9.15
C PHE A 301 -6.21 -19.55 8.93
N SER A 302 -6.23 -20.44 7.93
CA SER A 302 -7.37 -21.33 7.61
C SER A 302 -7.64 -22.33 8.72
#